data_AF-A0A9Q1HJ55-F1
#
_entry.id   AF-A0A9Q1HJ55-F1
#
_cell.length_a   1.000
_cell.length_b   1.000
_cell.length_c   1.000
_cell.angle_alpha   90.00
_cell.angle_beta   90.00
_cell.angle_gamma   90.00
#
_symmetry.space_group_name_H-M   'P 1'
#
loop_
_entity.id
_entity.type
_entity.pdbx_description
1 polymer ?
#
loop_
_entity_poly.entity_id
_entity_poly.type
_entity_poly.pdbx_seq_one_letter_code
_entity_poly.pdbx_strand_id
1 'polypeptide(L)' 'MVHAYNMKQHISRPTHRDGHTLELIITRQSDISTSEIFLSNYLVCYHSAVLCSLHIGRPPPQRIDI' A
#
# COMPACT_ATOMS: atom_id res chain seq x y z
N MET A 1 -6.32 -11.23 9.85
CA MET A 1 -5.15 -10.70 9.11
C MET A 1 -5.37 -10.92 7.62
N VAL A 2 -5.09 -9.92 6.80
CA VAL A 2 -5.30 -9.98 5.33
C VAL A 2 -4.48 -11.07 4.63
N HIS A 3 -3.41 -11.55 5.29
CA HIS A 3 -2.60 -12.68 4.84
C HIS A 3 -3.41 -13.96 4.58
N ALA A 4 -4.49 -14.20 5.35
CA ALA A 4 -5.36 -15.36 5.13
C ALA A 4 -6.08 -15.34 3.76
N TYR A 5 -6.09 -14.19 3.08
CA TYR A 5 -6.73 -13.97 1.79
C TYR A 5 -5.71 -13.76 0.65
N ASN A 6 -4.47 -14.23 0.82
CA ASN A 6 -3.36 -14.01 -0.13
C ASN A 6 -3.11 -12.52 -0.42
N MET A 7 -3.31 -11.67 0.59
CA MET A 7 -3.04 -10.23 0.53
C MET A 7 -1.91 -9.85 1.49
N LYS A 8 -1.13 -8.85 1.10
CA LYS A 8 -0.05 -8.27 1.89
C LYS A 8 -0.42 -6.85 2.29
N GLN A 9 -0.53 -6.59 3.59
CA GLN A 9 -0.54 -5.23 4.13
C GLN A 9 0.91 -4.77 4.30
N HIS A 10 1.24 -3.59 3.78
CA HIS A 10 2.61 -3.05 3.86
C HIS A 10 2.76 -2.14 5.07
N ILE A 11 1.75 -1.32 5.34
CA ILE A 11 1.75 -0.38 6.47
C ILE A 11 1.66 -1.13 7.81
N SER A 12 2.75 -1.11 8.55
CA SER A 12 2.90 -1.78 9.85
C SER A 12 3.07 -0.81 11.03
N ARG A 13 3.17 0.50 10.75
CA ARG A 13 3.42 1.54 11.76
C ARG A 13 2.15 2.38 12.00
N PRO A 14 2.02 3.03 13.16
CA PRO A 14 0.99 4.04 13.37
C PRO A 14 1.07 5.16 12.33
N THR A 15 -0.10 5.55 11.84
CA THR A 15 -0.26 6.62 10.85
C THR A 15 -1.03 7.80 11.45
N HIS A 16 -1.78 7.57 12.53
CA HIS A 16 -2.42 8.61 13.33
C HIS A 16 -1.55 8.99 14.54
N ARG A 17 -1.59 10.26 14.96
CA ARG A 17 -0.83 10.76 16.14
C ARG A 17 -1.14 10.02 17.44
N ASP A 18 -2.33 9.45 17.57
CA ASP A 18 -2.76 8.71 18.76
C ASP A 18 -2.28 7.24 18.76
N GLY A 19 -1.38 6.89 17.83
CA GLY A 19 -0.81 5.55 17.76
C GLY A 19 -1.62 4.54 16.94
N HIS A 20 -2.68 4.99 16.25
CA HIS A 20 -3.51 4.11 15.42
C HIS A 20 -2.97 3.98 13.99
N THR A 21 -3.18 2.81 13.38
CA THR A 21 -2.92 2.56 11.96
C THR A 21 -4.25 2.59 11.22
N LEU A 22 -4.55 3.71 10.55
CA LEU A 22 -5.81 3.93 9.84
C LEU A 22 -5.61 3.93 8.33
N GLU A 23 -4.48 4.48 7.87
CA GLU A 23 -4.06 4.48 6.47
C GLU A 23 -3.39 3.14 6.13
N LEU A 24 -3.90 2.47 5.10
CA LEU A 24 -3.47 1.13 4.70
C LEU A 24 -3.06 1.10 3.24
N ILE A 25 -2.02 0.33 2.95
CA ILE A 25 -1.67 -0.11 1.59
C ILE A 25 -1.68 -1.63 1.59
N ILE A 26 -2.53 -2.20 0.73
CA ILE A 26 -2.73 -3.64 0.62
C ILE A 26 -2.57 -4.03 -0.85
N THR A 27 -1.75 -5.05 -1.11
CA THR A 27 -1.58 -5.65 -2.44
C THR A 27 -1.91 -7.14 -2.39
N ARG A 28 -1.99 -7.81 -3.53
CA ARG A 28 -1.92 -9.28 -3.53
C ARG A 28 -0.51 -9.70 -3.12
N GLN A 29 -0.40 -10.86 -2.49
CA GLN A 29 0.89 -11.43 -2.09
C GLN A 29 1.80 -11.69 -3.30
N SER A 30 1.20 -11.93 -4.48
CA SER A 30 1.90 -12.20 -5.75
C SER A 30 2.34 -10.94 -6.51
N ASP A 31 1.91 -9.75 -6.10
CA ASP A 31 2.29 -8.51 -6.79
C ASP A 31 3.73 -8.12 -6.42
N ILE A 32 4.53 -7.75 -7.44
CA ILE A 32 5.97 -7.49 -7.29
C ILE A 32 6.20 -6.03 -6.87
N SER A 33 6.89 -5.86 -5.73
CA SER A 33 7.53 -4.63 -5.26
C SER A 33 6.65 -3.39 -5.10
N THR A 34 6.17 -3.20 -3.87
CA THR A 34 5.91 -1.87 -3.32
C THR A 34 7.01 -1.53 -2.31
N SER A 35 7.66 -0.38 -2.50
CA SER A 35 8.47 0.25 -1.45
C SER A 35 7.58 1.26 -0.72
N GLU A 36 7.54 1.16 0.61
CA GLU A 36 6.84 2.12 1.45
C GLU A 36 7.78 3.23 1.89
N ILE A 37 7.31 4.48 1.80
CA ILE A 37 7.98 5.64 2.38
C ILE A 37 6.94 6.40 3.21
N PHE A 38 7.18 6.51 4.50
CA PHE A 38 6.37 7.35 5.38
C PHE A 38 6.87 8.79 5.32
N LEU A 39 6.00 9.71 4.93
CA LEU A 39 6.29 11.14 4.94
C LEU A 39 5.54 11.76 6.12
N SER A 40 6.26 12.00 7.21
CA SER A 40 5.69 12.70 8.35
C SER A 40 5.95 14.20 8.25
N ASN A 41 4.85 14.96 8.26
CA ASN A 41 4.82 16.36 8.67
C ASN A 41 3.80 16.48 9.82
N TYR A 42 4.09 15.86 10.98
CA TYR A 42 3.23 15.84 12.17
C TYR A 42 2.77 17.22 12.70
N LEU A 43 3.32 18.32 12.17
CA LEU A 43 3.09 19.67 12.69
C LEU A 43 1.74 20.27 12.28
N VAL A 44 1.10 19.81 11.19
CA VAL A 44 -0.14 20.42 10.66
C VAL A 44 -1.32 19.43 10.57
N CYS A 45 -1.06 18.12 10.55
CA CYS A 45 -2.09 17.09 10.38
C CYS A 45 -1.92 15.97 11.41
N TYR A 46 -3.05 15.42 11.87
CA TYR A 46 -3.10 14.27 12.77
C TYR A 46 -2.88 12.93 12.06
N HIS A 47 -2.90 12.94 10.73
CA HIS A 47 -2.70 11.80 9.86
C HIS A 47 -1.38 11.93 9.10
N SER A 48 -0.63 10.83 8.99
CA SER A 48 0.63 10.74 8.27
C SER A 48 0.37 10.55 6.77
N ALA A 49 1.13 11.22 5.92
CA ALA A 49 1.10 10.95 4.50
C ALA A 49 1.88 9.66 4.21
N VAL A 50 1.22 8.72 3.53
CA VAL A 50 1.83 7.47 3.10
C VAL A 50 2.13 7.56 1.61
N LEU A 51 3.39 7.42 1.24
CA LEU A 51 3.83 7.39 -0.15
C LEU A 51 4.25 5.96 -0.52
N CYS A 52 3.84 5.50 -1.70
CA CYS A 52 4.31 4.23 -2.24
C CYS A 52 4.66 4.36 -3.72
N SER A 53 5.66 3.59 -4.14
CA SER A 53 5.94 3.34 -5.55
C SER A 53 5.38 1.98 -5.93
N LEU A 54 4.50 1.97 -6.94
CA LEU A 54 3.79 0.78 -7.37
C LEU A 54 4.37 0.29 -8.71
N HIS A 55 5.09 -0.83 -8.68
CA HIS A 55 5.67 -1.44 -9.87
C HIS A 55 4.74 -2.53 -10.43
N ILE A 56 3.75 -2.12 -11.23
CA ILE A 56 2.86 -3.08 -11.90
C ILE A 56 3.40 -3.38 -13.30
N GLY A 57 3.60 -4.67 -13.58
CA GLY A 57 3.93 -5.15 -14.93
C GLY A 57 2.76 -4.90 -15.90
N ARG A 58 3.08 -4.62 -17.17
CA ARG A 58 2.06 -4.48 -18.21
C ARG A 58 1.24 -5.78 -18.29
N PRO A 59 -0.11 -5.72 -18.32
CA PRO A 59 -0.91 -6.93 -18.51
C PRO A 59 -0.56 -7.61 -19.84
N PRO A 60 -0.71 -8.95 -19.93
CA PRO A 60 -0.47 -9.66 -21.18
C PRO A 60 -1.41 -9.15 -22.27
N PRO A 61 -0.98 -9.17 -23.56
CA PRO A 61 -1.84 -8.76 -24.66
C PRO A 61 -3.13 -9.60 -24.67
N GLN A 62 -4.28 -8.94 -24.73
CA GLN A 62 -5.54 -9.62 -24.98
C GLN A 62 -5.77 -9.72 -26.49
N ARG A 63 -5.99 -10.95 -26.96
CA ARG A 63 -6.48 -11.17 -28.32
C ARG A 63 -7.95 -10.75 -28.35
N ILE A 64 -8.26 -9.75 -29.17
CA ILE A 64 -9.65 -9.36 -29.46
C ILE A 64 -10.04 -10.18 -30.69
N ASP A 65 -10.91 -11.17 -30.50
CA ASP A 65 -11.55 -11.85 -31.63
C ASP A 65 -12.69 -10.95 -32.12
N ILE A 66 -12.60 -10.52 -33.39
CA ILE A 66 -13.55 -9.63 -34.08
C ILE A 66 -14.36 -10.48 -35.07
#